data_AF-A0A7W7SFJ7-F1
#
_entry.id   AF-A0A7W7SFJ7-F1
#
_cell.length_a   1.000
_cell.length_b   1.000
_cell.length_c   1.000
_cell.angle_alpha   90.00
_cell.angle_beta   90.00
_cell.angle_gamma   90.00
#
_symmetry.space_group_name_H-M   'P 1'
#
loop_
_entity.id
_entity.type
_entity.pdbx_description
1 polymer ?
#
loop_
_entity_poly.entity_id
_entity_poly.type
_entity_poly.pdbx_seq_one_letter_code
_entity_poly.pdbx_strand_id
1 'polypeptide(L)'
;MSLYRENVTWQSQNGTWSIGFYAFEPDGDEDAEDFDHEWGVRYDENTFWFLSAGHPDPDAALDAYLKEEPNPGGGLILRWEPENQREIARLDAIAAAHPARLAAEAAAEEARWAAIFASWNQ
;
A
#
# COMPACT_ATOMS: atom_id res chain seq x y z
N MET A 1 18.11 1.27 -9.02
CA MET A 1 17.75 0.16 -8.13
C MET A 1 16.26 -0.07 -8.28
N SER A 2 15.82 -1.32 -8.37
CA SER A 2 14.44 -1.67 -8.71
C SER A 2 13.81 -2.37 -7.51
N LEU A 3 13.21 -1.60 -6.60
CA LEU A 3 12.40 -2.19 -5.52
C LEU A 3 11.31 -3.08 -6.14
N TYR A 4 11.39 -4.38 -5.86
CA TYR A 4 10.34 -5.33 -6.22
C TYR A 4 9.19 -5.14 -5.24
N ARG A 5 8.37 -4.11 -5.45
CA ARG A 5 7.18 -3.86 -4.62
C ARG A 5 6.03 -4.73 -5.12
N GLU A 6 5.43 -5.52 -4.23
CA GLU A 6 4.22 -6.26 -4.56
C GLU A 6 3.02 -5.32 -4.63
N ASN A 7 2.46 -5.20 -5.83
CA ASN A 7 1.22 -4.47 -6.06
C ASN A 7 0.14 -5.37 -6.67
N VAL A 8 -1.09 -4.92 -6.47
CA VAL A 8 -2.26 -5.53 -7.04
C VAL A 8 -3.12 -4.45 -7.68
N THR A 9 -3.50 -4.67 -8.93
CA THR A 9 -4.46 -3.86 -9.66
C THR A 9 -5.71 -4.71 -9.84
N TRP A 10 -6.85 -4.26 -9.33
CA TRP A 10 -8.07 -5.07 -9.36
C TRP A 10 -9.30 -4.30 -9.82
N GLN A 11 -10.24 -5.02 -10.44
CA GLN A 11 -11.54 -4.51 -10.83
C GLN A 11 -12.60 -4.86 -9.78
N SER A 12 -13.20 -3.87 -9.15
CA SER A 12 -14.32 -4.05 -8.22
C SER A 12 -15.60 -4.44 -8.97
N GLN A 13 -16.61 -4.94 -8.23
CA GLN A 13 -17.89 -5.41 -8.81
C GLN A 13 -18.63 -4.34 -9.65
N ASN A 14 -18.46 -3.07 -9.31
CA ASN A 14 -19.05 -1.93 -10.02
C ASN A 14 -18.34 -1.61 -11.36
N GLY A 15 -17.28 -2.35 -11.71
CA GLY A 15 -16.50 -2.18 -12.94
C GLY A 15 -15.34 -1.18 -12.82
N THR A 16 -15.17 -0.49 -11.69
CA THR A 16 -14.04 0.43 -11.48
C THR A 16 -12.77 -0.31 -11.10
N TRP A 17 -11.63 0.27 -11.45
CA TRP A 17 -10.31 -0.29 -11.17
C TRP A 17 -9.62 0.45 -10.01
N SER A 18 -8.83 -0.30 -9.26
CA SER A 18 -8.01 0.19 -8.17
C SER A 18 -6.60 -0.40 -8.28
N ILE A 19 -5.62 0.31 -7.76
CA ILE A 19 -4.24 -0.16 -7.58
C ILE A 19 -3.84 0.04 -6.13
N GLY A 20 -3.21 -0.97 -5.55
CA GLY A 20 -2.73 -0.97 -4.18
C GLY A 20 -1.36 -1.59 -4.10
N PHE A 21 -0.49 -1.01 -3.28
CA PHE A 21 0.80 -1.57 -2.95
C PHE A 21 0.83 -1.92 -1.47
N TYR A 22 1.16 -3.17 -1.15
CA TYR A 22 1.14 -3.66 0.22
C TYR A 22 2.17 -2.96 1.08
N ALA A 23 1.77 -2.55 2.28
CA ALA A 23 2.72 -2.04 3.25
C ALA A 23 3.79 -3.10 3.53
N PHE A 24 4.99 -2.66 3.82
CA PHE A 24 6.10 -3.56 4.10
C PHE A 24 6.95 -2.99 5.20
N GLU A 25 7.63 -3.89 5.90
CA GLU A 25 8.63 -3.58 6.90
C GLU A 25 9.91 -4.36 6.61
N PRO A 26 11.07 -3.84 7.00
CA PRO A 26 12.32 -4.60 6.94
C PRO A 26 12.22 -5.91 7.71
N ASP A 27 12.61 -7.02 7.07
CA ASP A 27 12.74 -8.35 7.66
C ASP A 27 14.22 -8.64 7.93
N GLY A 28 14.80 -7.92 8.90
CA GLY A 28 16.20 -8.07 9.25
C GLY A 28 16.79 -6.85 9.93
N ASP A 29 18.10 -6.91 10.19
CA ASP A 29 18.89 -5.77 10.64
C ASP A 29 19.27 -4.94 9.41
N GLU A 30 18.67 -3.74 9.26
CA GLU A 30 18.97 -2.83 8.16
C GLU A 30 20.44 -2.34 8.17
N ASP A 31 21.11 -2.42 9.33
CA ASP A 31 22.51 -2.01 9.48
C ASP A 31 23.51 -3.12 9.09
N ALA A 32 23.03 -4.31 8.71
CA ALA A 32 23.88 -5.40 8.24
C ALA A 32 24.41 -5.12 6.81
N GLU A 33 25.70 -5.36 6.57
CA GLU A 33 26.34 -5.13 5.26
C GLU A 33 25.71 -5.93 4.10
N ASP A 34 24.96 -6.99 4.41
CA ASP A 34 24.28 -7.86 3.45
C ASP A 34 22.76 -7.62 3.36
N PHE A 35 22.22 -6.58 3.99
CA PHE A 35 20.79 -6.29 3.96
C PHE A 35 20.35 -5.82 2.57
N ASP A 36 19.52 -6.63 1.92
CA ASP A 36 18.97 -6.33 0.60
C ASP A 36 17.58 -5.70 0.76
N HIS A 37 17.46 -4.39 0.55
CA HIS A 37 16.18 -3.67 0.60
C HIS A 37 15.14 -4.18 -0.42
N GLU A 38 15.54 -4.97 -1.42
CA GLU A 38 14.62 -5.58 -2.39
C GLU A 38 14.06 -6.93 -1.90
N TRP A 39 14.74 -7.65 -0.99
CA TRP A 39 14.36 -9.02 -0.57
C TRP A 39 14.25 -9.24 0.95
N GLY A 40 14.85 -8.38 1.76
CA GLY A 40 14.76 -8.37 3.21
C GLY A 40 13.55 -7.57 3.69
N VAL A 41 12.39 -7.75 3.07
CA VAL A 41 11.16 -7.06 3.46
C VAL A 41 10.02 -8.04 3.66
N ARG A 42 9.22 -7.82 4.70
CA ARG A 42 7.98 -8.54 4.99
C ARG A 42 6.79 -7.68 4.59
N TYR A 43 5.97 -8.20 3.68
CA TYR A 43 4.73 -7.55 3.27
C TYR A 43 3.60 -7.80 4.28
N ASP A 44 2.85 -6.74 4.59
CA ASP A 44 1.56 -6.84 5.24
C ASP A 44 0.45 -6.83 4.18
N GLU A 45 -0.02 -8.03 3.82
CA GLU A 45 -1.11 -8.22 2.86
C GLU A 45 -2.49 -7.72 3.36
N ASN A 46 -2.57 -7.13 4.56
CA ASN A 46 -3.81 -6.59 5.13
C ASN A 46 -3.87 -5.08 5.07
N THR A 47 -2.77 -4.42 4.67
CA THR A 47 -2.73 -2.98 4.57
C THR A 47 -1.98 -2.53 3.32
N PHE A 48 -2.42 -1.42 2.76
CA PHE A 48 -1.73 -0.76 1.66
C PHE A 48 -0.94 0.43 2.19
N TRP A 49 0.30 0.62 1.73
CA TRP A 49 1.02 1.88 1.91
C TRP A 49 0.59 2.91 0.87
N PHE A 50 0.28 2.45 -0.34
CA PHE A 50 -0.28 3.26 -1.42
C PHE A 50 -1.58 2.64 -1.92
N LEU A 51 -2.60 3.46 -2.13
CA LEU A 51 -3.88 3.07 -2.69
C LEU A 51 -4.42 4.17 -3.60
N SER A 52 -4.86 3.78 -4.79
CA SER A 52 -5.62 4.64 -5.69
C SER A 52 -6.79 3.86 -6.27
N ALA A 53 -8.01 4.37 -6.14
CA ALA A 53 -9.25 3.65 -6.47
C ALA A 53 -10.20 4.48 -7.33
N GLY A 54 -11.11 3.79 -8.04
CA GLY A 54 -12.19 4.42 -8.81
C GLY A 54 -11.83 4.75 -10.26
N HIS A 55 -10.84 4.07 -10.84
CA HIS A 55 -10.35 4.31 -12.20
C HIS A 55 -11.23 3.63 -13.26
N PRO A 56 -11.28 4.15 -14.49
CA PRO A 56 -12.10 3.57 -15.56
C PRO A 56 -11.54 2.24 -16.10
N ASP A 57 -10.22 2.06 -16.03
CA ASP A 57 -9.49 0.93 -16.64
C ASP A 57 -8.18 0.69 -15.86
N PRO A 58 -7.51 -0.47 -16.04
CA PRO A 58 -6.31 -0.81 -15.27
C PRO A 58 -5.11 0.09 -15.60
N ASP A 59 -5.05 0.62 -16.82
CA ASP A 59 -3.95 1.49 -17.25
C ASP A 59 -4.05 2.85 -16.55
N ALA A 60 -5.26 3.40 -16.42
CA ALA A 60 -5.53 4.61 -15.66
C ALA A 60 -5.22 4.45 -14.16
N ALA A 61 -5.46 3.27 -13.61
CA ALA A 61 -5.06 2.95 -12.23
C ALA A 61 -3.54 2.93 -12.09
N LEU A 62 -2.82 2.25 -13.01
CA LEU A 62 -1.36 2.23 -13.02
C LEU A 62 -0.76 3.63 -13.21
N ASP A 63 -1.29 4.41 -14.14
CA ASP A 63 -0.89 5.80 -14.40
C ASP A 63 -1.05 6.69 -13.16
N ALA A 64 -2.01 6.40 -12.28
CA ALA A 64 -2.17 7.14 -11.03
C ALA A 64 -0.96 6.95 -10.10
N TYR A 65 -0.39 5.74 -10.05
CA TYR A 65 0.84 5.47 -9.30
C TYR A 65 2.08 6.03 -10.02
N LEU A 66 2.19 5.82 -11.34
CA LEU A 66 3.37 6.22 -12.12
C LEU A 66 3.62 7.73 -12.14
N LYS A 67 2.60 8.54 -11.82
CA LYS A 67 2.76 9.99 -11.62
C LYS A 67 3.61 10.33 -10.40
N GLU A 68 3.54 9.53 -9.34
CA GLU A 68 4.28 9.74 -8.10
C GLU A 68 5.58 8.94 -8.10
N GLU A 69 5.55 7.72 -8.62
CA GLU A 69 6.65 6.76 -8.51
C GLU A 69 6.92 6.05 -9.85
N PRO A 70 8.09 6.23 -10.48
CA PRO A 70 8.35 5.75 -11.84
C PRO A 70 8.56 4.23 -11.95
N ASN A 71 8.66 3.50 -10.84
CA ASN A 71 8.86 2.05 -10.83
C ASN A 71 7.67 1.34 -10.18
N PRO A 72 6.80 0.67 -10.97
CA PRO A 72 5.62 -0.02 -10.45
C PRO A 72 5.91 -1.40 -9.86
N GLY A 73 7.15 -1.91 -9.94
CA GLY A 73 7.46 -3.26 -9.46
C GLY A 73 6.76 -4.35 -10.28
N GLY A 74 6.62 -5.54 -9.66
CA GLY A 74 5.90 -6.68 -10.22
C GLY A 74 4.49 -6.76 -9.61
N GLY A 75 3.48 -6.96 -10.47
CA GLY A 75 2.09 -6.83 -10.06
C GLY A 75 1.12 -7.88 -10.58
N LEU A 76 0.09 -8.13 -9.77
CA LEU A 76 -1.04 -8.97 -10.14
C LEU A 76 -2.19 -8.11 -10.66
N ILE A 77 -2.78 -8.49 -11.79
CA ILE A 77 -4.00 -7.86 -12.32
C ILE A 77 -5.18 -8.81 -12.11
N LEU A 78 -6.17 -8.40 -11.32
CA LEU A 78 -7.36 -9.19 -11.01
C LEU A 78 -8.62 -8.56 -11.62
N ARG A 79 -9.26 -9.30 -12.52
CA ARG A 79 -10.57 -8.89 -13.07
C ARG A 79 -11.71 -9.47 -12.25
N TRP A 80 -12.86 -8.78 -12.21
CA TRP A 80 -14.08 -9.28 -11.58
C TRP A 80 -14.63 -10.49 -12.35
N GLU A 81 -14.13 -11.67 -11.97
CA GLU A 81 -14.48 -12.98 -12.51
C GLU A 81 -14.76 -13.93 -11.34
N PRO A 82 -15.60 -14.97 -11.51
CA PRO A 82 -16.04 -15.85 -10.42
C PRO A 82 -14.92 -16.38 -9.51
N GLU A 83 -13.78 -16.73 -10.08
CA GLU A 83 -12.58 -17.22 -9.39
C GLU A 83 -11.91 -16.17 -8.49
N ASN A 84 -12.04 -14.89 -8.82
CA ASN A 84 -11.37 -13.77 -8.15
C ASN A 84 -12.26 -13.04 -7.14
N GLN A 85 -13.57 -13.30 -7.13
CA GLN A 85 -14.53 -12.51 -6.35
C GLN A 85 -14.19 -12.45 -4.86
N ARG A 86 -13.71 -13.56 -4.29
CA ARG A 86 -13.33 -13.61 -2.87
C ARG A 86 -12.14 -12.69 -2.58
N GLU A 87 -11.14 -12.71 -3.44
CA GLU A 87 -9.94 -11.90 -3.28
C GLU A 87 -10.25 -10.43 -3.54
N ILE A 88 -11.01 -10.12 -4.58
CA ILE A 88 -11.45 -8.75 -4.85
C ILE A 88 -12.27 -8.19 -3.69
N ALA A 89 -13.17 -8.98 -3.09
CA ALA A 89 -13.91 -8.54 -1.91
C ALA A 89 -13.00 -8.26 -0.71
N ARG A 90 -11.92 -9.04 -0.52
CA ARG A 90 -10.88 -8.75 0.49
C ARG A 90 -10.18 -7.42 0.17
N LEU A 91 -9.75 -7.22 -1.07
CA LEU A 91 -9.05 -6.01 -1.51
C LEU A 91 -9.92 -4.76 -1.38
N ASP A 92 -11.20 -4.85 -1.77
CA ASP A 92 -12.18 -3.78 -1.59
C ASP A 92 -12.39 -3.43 -0.10
N ALA A 93 -12.37 -4.44 0.80
CA ALA A 93 -12.47 -4.21 2.23
C ALA A 93 -11.21 -3.51 2.80
N ILE A 94 -10.01 -3.92 2.37
CA ILE A 94 -8.75 -3.25 2.74
C ILE A 94 -8.75 -1.81 2.23
N ALA A 95 -9.16 -1.60 0.98
CA ALA A 95 -9.24 -0.28 0.37
C ALA A 95 -10.24 0.64 1.09
N ALA A 96 -11.39 0.11 1.50
CA ALA A 96 -12.37 0.87 2.26
C ALA A 96 -11.86 1.26 3.67
N ALA A 97 -11.03 0.42 4.30
CA ALA A 97 -10.45 0.70 5.61
C ALA A 97 -9.24 1.67 5.55
N HIS A 98 -8.60 1.80 4.40
CA HIS A 98 -7.34 2.54 4.24
C HIS A 98 -7.41 4.02 4.66
N PRO A 99 -8.44 4.83 4.30
CA PRO A 99 -8.52 6.23 4.74
C PRO A 99 -8.61 6.38 6.27
N ALA A 100 -9.34 5.48 6.94
CA ALA A 100 -9.47 5.50 8.39
C ALA A 100 -8.15 5.16 9.09
N ARG A 101 -7.38 4.23 8.52
CA ARG A 101 -6.03 3.89 8.99
C ARG A 101 -5.08 5.09 8.91
N LEU A 102 -5.01 5.75 7.75
CA LEU A 102 -4.15 6.93 7.57
C LEU A 102 -4.49 8.06 8.56
N ALA A 103 -5.78 8.29 8.81
CA ALA A 103 -6.22 9.28 9.79
C ALA A 103 -5.78 8.92 11.22
N ALA A 104 -5.85 7.64 11.60
CA ALA A 104 -5.41 7.16 12.91
C ALA A 104 -3.89 7.28 13.10
N GLU A 105 -3.11 6.98 12.07
CA GLU A 105 -1.65 7.11 12.09
C GLU A 105 -1.20 8.56 12.22
N ALA A 106 -1.80 9.47 11.44
CA ALA A 106 -1.53 10.90 11.53
C ALA A 106 -1.85 11.45 12.94
N ALA A 107 -2.96 11.04 13.53
CA ALA A 107 -3.33 11.44 14.89
C ALA A 107 -2.36 10.89 15.95
N ALA A 108 -1.88 9.66 15.79
CA ALA A 108 -0.89 9.06 16.68
C ALA A 108 0.48 9.77 16.59
N GLU A 109 0.89 10.15 15.39
CA GLU A 109 2.12 10.91 15.16
C GLU A 109 2.04 12.32 15.77
N GLU A 110 0.92 13.03 15.57
CA GLU A 110 0.68 14.34 16.19
C GLU A 110 0.75 14.25 17.73
N ALA A 111 0.12 13.24 18.32
CA ALA A 111 0.15 12.99 19.76
C ALA A 111 1.58 12.70 20.26
N ARG A 112 2.37 11.94 19.50
CA ARG A 112 3.78 11.65 19.82
C ARG A 112 4.61 12.92 19.84
N TRP A 113 4.49 13.77 18.81
CA TRP A 113 5.23 15.03 18.75
C TRP A 113 4.79 15.99 19.86
N ALA A 114 3.50 16.10 20.14
CA ALA A 114 2.99 16.91 21.24
C ALA A 114 3.60 16.50 22.59
N ALA A 115 3.73 15.19 22.85
CA ALA A 115 4.37 14.68 24.05
C ALA A 115 5.88 15.01 24.11
N ILE A 116 6.59 14.86 22.99
CA ILE A 116 8.03 15.22 22.91
C ILE A 116 8.23 16.72 23.19
N PHE A 117 7.46 17.60 22.53
CA PHE A 117 7.57 19.04 22.75
C PHE A 117 7.18 19.45 24.18
N ALA A 118 6.19 18.79 24.78
CA ALA A 118 5.85 19.01 26.19
C ALA A 118 7.02 18.64 27.13
N SER A 119 7.77 17.59 26.80
CA SER A 119 8.94 17.15 27.60
C SER A 119 10.13 18.12 27.55
N TRP A 120 10.27 18.92 26.48
CA TRP A 120 11.38 19.88 26.34
C TRP A 120 11.11 21.23 27.02
N ASN A 121 9.86 21.50 27.39
CA ASN A 121 9.42 22.72 28.05
C ASN A 121 9.29 22.58 29.59
N GLN A 122 9.80 21.49 30.18
CA GLN A 122 9.94 21.27 31.62
C GLN A 122 11.40 21.38 32.04
#